data_AF-A0A843RI83-F1
#
_entry.id   AF-A0A843RI83-F1
#
_cell.length_a   1.000
_cell.length_b   1.000
_cell.length_c   1.000
_cell.angle_alpha   90.00
_cell.angle_beta   90.00
_cell.angle_gamma   90.00
#
_symmetry.space_group_name_H-M   'P 1'
#
loop_
_entity.id
_entity.type
_entity.pdbx_description
1 polymer ?
#
loop_
_entity_poly.entity_id
_entity_poly.type
_entity_poly.pdbx_seq_one_letter_code
_entity_poly.pdbx_strand_id
1 'polypeptide(L)'
;MRSMTFAACATVVALLPVACTSYRADNEPPPDDAPVVTFSYVDTEDRALAAEFADNYCEQAYGKDADEFDTDREPGGYEISFVCR
;
A
#
# COMPACT_ATOMS: atom_id res chain seq x y z
N MET A 1 24.28 -47.47 5.18
CA MET A 1 23.22 -46.91 6.04
C MET A 1 23.71 -45.59 6.59
N ARG A 2 23.17 -44.47 6.10
CA ARG A 2 23.36 -43.14 6.70
C ARG A 2 22.11 -42.34 6.38
N SER A 3 21.18 -42.38 7.33
CA SER A 3 19.88 -41.74 7.26
C SER A 3 20.06 -40.22 7.25
N MET A 4 19.54 -39.56 6.22
CA MET A 4 19.37 -38.11 6.18
C MET A 4 18.11 -37.75 6.97
N THR A 5 18.27 -37.15 8.14
CA THR A 5 17.15 -36.64 8.93
C THR A 5 16.89 -35.19 8.51
N PHE A 6 15.93 -34.98 7.60
CA PHE A 6 15.33 -33.66 7.38
C PHE A 6 14.28 -33.45 8.47
N ALA A 7 14.65 -32.77 9.55
CA ALA A 7 13.70 -32.31 10.56
C ALA A 7 12.98 -31.07 10.04
N ALA A 8 11.65 -31.21 9.95
CA ALA A 8 10.71 -30.23 9.44
C ALA A 8 10.42 -29.09 10.43
N CYS A 9 10.11 -27.94 9.85
CA CYS A 9 9.14 -26.92 10.28
C CYS A 9 9.13 -26.43 11.73
N ALA A 10 9.46 -25.14 11.90
CA ALA A 10 8.66 -24.21 12.70
C ALA A 10 9.07 -22.75 12.38
N THR A 11 8.77 -22.27 11.19
CA THR A 11 8.72 -20.82 10.95
C THR A 11 7.51 -20.27 11.69
N VAL A 12 7.74 -19.80 12.92
CA VAL A 12 6.81 -18.91 13.61
C VAL A 12 6.85 -17.58 12.87
N VAL A 13 6.04 -17.47 11.81
CA VAL A 13 5.67 -16.18 11.25
C VAL A 13 4.76 -15.56 12.31
N ALA A 14 5.36 -14.76 13.18
CA ALA A 14 4.63 -13.87 14.05
C ALA A 14 3.72 -13.02 13.16
N LEU A 15 2.44 -13.33 13.17
CA LEU A 15 1.35 -12.46 12.71
C LEU A 15 1.41 -11.22 13.59
N LEU A 16 2.25 -10.26 13.21
CA LEU A 16 2.05 -8.88 13.62
C LEU A 16 0.70 -8.49 13.02
N PRO A 17 -0.30 -8.07 13.83
CA PRO A 17 -1.40 -7.30 13.26
C PRO A 17 -0.74 -6.03 12.75
N VAL A 18 -0.46 -5.99 11.45
CA VAL A 18 -0.21 -4.73 10.78
C VAL A 18 -1.48 -3.94 11.01
N ALA A 19 -1.40 -2.94 11.88
CA ALA A 19 -2.36 -1.87 11.88
C ALA A 19 -2.16 -1.12 10.56
N CYS A 20 -2.60 -1.71 9.45
CA CYS A 20 -3.07 -1.00 8.27
C CYS A 20 -4.41 -0.44 8.72
N THR A 21 -4.37 0.74 9.34
CA THR A 21 -4.63 2.01 8.69
C THR A 21 -6.09 2.12 8.30
N SER A 22 -6.63 3.30 8.57
CA SER A 22 -8.04 3.61 8.66
C SER A 22 -8.72 3.62 7.29
N TYR A 23 -8.87 2.42 6.70
CA TYR A 23 -9.71 2.19 5.54
C TYR A 23 -11.04 2.92 5.73
N ARG A 24 -11.23 4.03 5.02
CA ARG A 24 -12.52 4.70 4.98
C ARG A 24 -13.51 3.71 4.40
N ALA A 25 -14.48 3.29 5.21
CA ALA A 25 -15.47 2.27 4.86
C ALA A 25 -16.29 2.59 3.60
N ASP A 26 -16.20 3.83 3.09
CA ASP A 26 -16.88 4.32 1.90
C ASP A 26 -16.05 4.19 0.61
N ASN A 27 -14.76 3.81 0.68
CA ASN A 27 -13.94 3.57 -0.50
C ASN A 27 -14.18 2.16 -1.05
N GLU A 28 -14.38 2.07 -2.36
CA GLU A 28 -14.52 0.79 -3.05
C GLU A 28 -13.17 0.04 -2.94
N PRO A 29 -13.15 -1.22 -2.50
CA PRO A 29 -11.91 -1.94 -2.31
C PRO A 29 -11.14 -1.99 -3.63
N PRO A 30 -9.81 -1.87 -3.58
CA PRO A 30 -9.02 -2.00 -4.79
C PRO A 30 -9.24 -3.44 -5.31
N PRO A 31 -9.32 -3.64 -6.63
CA PRO A 31 -9.29 -4.99 -7.19
C PRO A 31 -8.13 -5.79 -6.59
N ASP A 32 -8.30 -7.08 -6.34
CA ASP A 32 -7.27 -7.93 -5.70
C ASP A 32 -5.91 -7.92 -6.43
N ASP A 33 -5.88 -7.48 -7.69
CA ASP A 33 -4.71 -7.36 -8.56
C ASP A 33 -4.28 -5.92 -8.87
N ALA A 34 -5.00 -4.90 -8.38
CA ALA A 34 -4.67 -3.51 -8.66
C ALA A 34 -3.53 -3.02 -7.74
N PRO A 35 -2.42 -2.51 -8.31
CA PRO A 35 -1.33 -1.95 -7.52
C PRO A 35 -1.81 -0.74 -6.71
N VAL A 36 -1.43 -0.71 -5.43
CA VAL A 36 -1.66 0.43 -4.53
C VAL A 36 -0.32 1.09 -4.22
N VAL A 37 -0.27 2.42 -4.36
CA VAL A 37 0.89 3.24 -4.01
C VAL A 37 0.51 4.25 -2.93
N THR A 38 1.41 4.50 -2.01
CA THR A 38 1.13 5.28 -0.80
C THR A 38 2.21 6.33 -0.57
N PHE A 39 1.79 7.55 -0.22
CA PHE A 39 2.65 8.70 0.00
C PHE A 39 2.29 9.40 1.30
N SER A 40 3.31 9.80 2.07
CA SER A 40 3.12 10.69 3.22
C SER A 40 3.29 12.15 2.80
N TYR A 41 2.46 13.05 3.32
CA TYR A 41 2.49 14.48 3.04
C TYR A 41 2.14 15.30 4.28
N VAL A 42 2.62 16.54 4.37
CA VAL A 42 2.36 17.40 5.55
C VAL A 42 1.36 18.50 5.23
N ASP A 43 1.40 19.02 4.01
CA ASP A 43 0.54 20.12 3.56
C ASP A 43 -0.15 19.82 2.21
N THR A 44 -1.00 20.75 1.77
CA THR A 44 -1.80 20.58 0.56
C THR A 44 -0.97 20.67 -0.72
N GLU A 45 0.21 21.30 -0.70
CA GLU A 45 1.10 21.37 -1.86
C GLU A 45 1.77 20.02 -2.07
N ASP A 46 2.27 19.42 -0.99
CA ASP A 46 2.81 18.05 -0.98
C ASP A 46 1.75 17.03 -1.42
N ARG A 47 0.48 17.22 -1.03
CA ARG A 47 -0.62 16.36 -1.49
C ARG A 47 -0.77 16.40 -3.01
N ALA A 48 -0.73 17.58 -3.62
CA ALA A 48 -0.86 17.73 -5.07
C ALA A 48 0.32 17.06 -5.79
N LEU A 49 1.54 17.23 -5.27
CA LEU A 49 2.73 16.56 -5.79
C LEU A 49 2.64 15.04 -5.65
N ALA A 50 2.11 14.53 -4.53
CA ALA A 50 1.89 13.10 -4.34
C ALA A 50 0.89 12.54 -5.36
N ALA A 51 -0.18 13.28 -5.68
CA ALA A 51 -1.13 12.89 -6.72
C ALA A 51 -0.50 12.86 -8.11
N GLU A 52 0.25 13.89 -8.50
CA GLU A 52 0.97 13.92 -9.78
C GLU A 52 2.01 12.80 -9.89
N PHE A 53 2.70 12.49 -8.80
CA PHE A 53 3.69 11.42 -8.77
C PHE A 53 3.02 10.04 -8.85
N ALA A 54 1.90 9.85 -8.16
CA ALA A 54 1.12 8.62 -8.23
C ALA A 54 0.62 8.37 -9.65
N ASP A 55 0.04 9.40 -10.28
CA ASP A 55 -0.47 9.33 -11.64
C ASP A 55 0.64 8.99 -12.63
N ASN A 56 1.75 9.74 -12.59
CA ASN A 56 2.89 9.47 -13.45
C ASN A 56 3.51 8.08 -13.22
N TYR A 57 3.54 7.60 -11.99
CA TYR A 57 4.02 6.25 -11.68
C TYR A 57 3.07 5.18 -12.21
N CYS A 58 1.76 5.31 -11.98
CA CYS A 58 0.76 4.37 -12.45
C CYS A 58 0.73 4.30 -13.99
N GLU A 59 0.84 5.45 -14.66
CA GLU A 59 0.91 5.52 -16.12
C GLU A 59 2.17 4.84 -16.65
N GLN A 60 3.34 5.12 -16.07
CA GLN A 60 4.60 4.56 -16.56
C GLN A 60 4.79 3.07 -16.23
N ALA A 61 4.38 2.64 -15.04
CA ALA A 61 4.59 1.27 -14.58
C ALA A 61 3.49 0.31 -15.04
N TYR A 62 2.24 0.78 -15.11
CA TYR A 62 1.07 -0.06 -15.34
C TYR A 62 0.18 0.39 -16.51
N GLY A 63 0.43 1.57 -17.11
CA GLY A 63 -0.38 2.11 -18.20
C GLY A 63 -1.81 2.45 -17.76
N LYS A 64 -1.97 2.88 -16.50
CA LYS A 64 -3.25 3.12 -15.83
C LYS A 64 -3.19 4.46 -15.08
N ASP A 65 -4.35 5.06 -14.84
CA ASP A 65 -4.43 6.31 -14.09
C ASP A 65 -4.35 6.02 -12.58
N ALA A 66 -3.96 7.02 -11.79
CA ALA A 66 -3.99 6.90 -10.33
C ALA A 66 -5.29 7.46 -9.75
N ASP A 67 -6.11 6.58 -9.17
CA ASP A 67 -7.30 6.98 -8.43
C ASP A 67 -7.00 7.09 -6.93
N GLU A 68 -7.35 8.21 -6.30
CA GLU A 68 -7.25 8.37 -4.84
C GLU A 68 -8.13 7.31 -4.18
N PHE A 69 -7.48 6.47 -3.37
CA PHE A 69 -8.08 5.31 -2.75
C PHE A 69 -8.27 5.48 -1.24
N ASP A 70 -7.31 6.10 -0.54
CA ASP A 70 -7.45 6.34 0.89
C ASP A 70 -6.67 7.58 1.34
N THR A 71 -7.10 8.20 2.43
CA THR A 71 -6.34 9.27 3.07
C THR A 71 -6.51 9.22 4.58
N ASP A 72 -5.37 9.03 5.24
CA ASP A 72 -5.24 8.82 6.66
C ASP A 72 -4.42 9.92 7.32
N ARG A 73 -4.72 10.19 8.60
CA ARG A 73 -3.97 11.17 9.38
C ARG A 73 -2.96 10.47 10.26
N GLU A 74 -1.68 10.73 10.01
CA GLU A 74 -0.56 10.15 10.73
C GLU A 74 0.09 11.16 11.69
N PRO A 75 0.82 10.69 12.72
CA PRO A 75 1.64 11.57 13.55
C PRO A 75 2.70 12.31 12.70
N GLY A 76 2.49 13.60 12.48
CA GLY A 76 3.39 14.44 11.69
C GLY A 76 2.90 14.80 10.29
N GLY A 77 1.71 14.36 9.88
CA GLY A 77 1.13 14.72 8.59
C GLY A 77 -0.08 13.87 8.24
N TYR A 78 -0.10 13.42 7.00
CA TYR A 78 -1.12 12.59 6.40
C TYR A 78 -0.46 11.54 5.52
N GLU A 79 -1.19 10.47 5.25
CA GLU A 79 -0.86 9.46 4.27
C GLU A 79 -1.98 9.42 3.24
N ILE A 80 -1.64 9.35 1.96
CA ILE A 80 -2.59 9.18 0.85
C ILE A 80 -2.19 7.95 0.06
N SER A 81 -3.17 7.10 -0.24
CA SER A 81 -3.01 5.92 -1.07
C SER A 81 -3.77 6.09 -2.37
N PHE A 82 -3.18 5.62 -3.47
CA PHE A 82 -3.77 5.61 -4.80
C PHE A 82 -3.79 4.19 -5.35
N VAL A 83 -4.85 3.84 -6.08
CA VAL A 83 -4.95 2.60 -6.84
C VAL A 83 -4.69 2.87 -8.32
N CYS A 84 -3.78 2.13 -8.93
CA CYS A 84 -3.54 2.23 -10.38
C CYS A 84 -4.60 1.42 -11.12
N ARG A 85 -5.59 2.05 -11.78
CA ARG A 85 -6.65 1.30 -12.48
C ARG A 85 -7.12 1.86 -13.82
#